data_AF-A0A0D7AQD6-F1
#
_entry.id   AF-A0A0D7AQD6-F1
#
_cell.length_a   1.000
_cell.length_b   1.000
_cell.length_c   1.000
_cell.angle_alpha   90.00
_cell.angle_beta   90.00
_cell.angle_gamma   90.00
#
_symmetry.space_group_name_H-M   'P 1'
#
loop_
_entity.id
_entity.type
_entity.pdbx_description
1 polymer ?
#
loop_
_entity_poly.entity_id
_entity_poly.type
_entity_poly.pdbx_seq_one_letter_code
_entity_poly.pdbx_strand_id
1 'polypeptide(L)'
;MNCRWTSSITTRYAKRWLVVGGLCIIVVVFYNDIISPVVRQETFIPLALLEPASDTETDLPPLYRQYVNYERRLSQHDPYRLPPEGEHAKFVYMANHQLGVGFGNVLQEMILNAHLAYTLKRSMVFDNFTWSRDSSDFADFNGKPIPNHIPWSTMLSGPLVGGTYNSKENDVPRAVSKEYFRTVCPMTTIIRTDDVKAALGNFSGSGAQTMAAWVEKLGAMSDRCLEVSHDTVQIFDYLIFGSTGLIDIWPQLSLSPIVSQFGWSPLILSAYWTNRAFFAPEPSRFSLSLFRHSEFEGGIEGLLVIHIRRGDFSFHCNVFVRDSSTYNGFNTFDDFPDKFTVPPIGEDGPITPERTQIYFEHCYPTIPQIVARVTEVRRDLEQNKVGSSLRKLYVMTNGERSWLQELKDALNRAALEEGFDWEGISTSRDIVLTKEQKYVAQALDMYVAQRAQVIIGNGFSSLTSNAVMLRVAHGRDPRTTRFL
;
A
#
# COMPACT_ATOMS: atom_id res chain seq x y z
N MET A 1 13.46 66.45 -51.76
CA MET A 1 13.67 65.12 -51.17
C MET A 1 13.37 65.21 -49.68
N ASN A 2 12.29 64.59 -49.19
CA ASN A 2 12.03 64.43 -47.75
C ASN A 2 11.39 63.06 -47.53
N CYS A 3 12.14 62.15 -46.94
CA CYS A 3 11.70 60.81 -46.53
C CYS A 3 10.91 60.89 -45.23
N ARG A 4 9.67 60.37 -45.22
CA ARG A 4 8.95 59.95 -44.02
C ARG A 4 8.81 58.44 -44.06
N TRP A 5 9.42 57.75 -43.10
CA TRP A 5 9.10 56.35 -42.78
C TRP A 5 9.25 56.12 -41.28
N THR A 6 8.42 55.20 -40.78
CA THR A 6 8.43 54.49 -39.49
C THR A 6 7.72 55.12 -38.28
N SER A 7 6.47 54.69 -38.04
CA SER A 7 5.90 54.66 -36.67
C SER A 7 4.77 53.63 -36.43
N SER A 8 4.61 52.56 -37.23
CA SER A 8 3.49 51.60 -37.01
C SER A 8 3.90 50.17 -36.61
N ILE A 9 5.20 49.87 -36.50
CA ILE A 9 5.66 48.50 -36.19
C ILE A 9 5.78 48.25 -34.68
N THR A 10 5.91 49.26 -33.83
CA THR A 10 6.20 49.07 -32.39
C THR A 10 5.00 48.62 -31.54
N THR A 11 3.77 49.00 -31.90
CA THR A 11 2.58 48.74 -31.07
C THR A 11 2.03 47.32 -31.15
N ARG A 12 2.24 46.60 -32.27
CA ARG A 12 1.80 45.20 -32.41
C ARG A 12 2.67 44.21 -31.64
N TYR A 13 3.98 44.48 -31.53
CA TYR A 13 4.88 43.64 -30.74
C TYR A 13 4.69 43.87 -29.24
N ALA A 14 4.48 45.12 -28.80
CA ALA A 14 4.22 45.43 -27.39
C ALA A 14 3.00 44.69 -26.80
N LYS A 15 1.89 44.60 -27.56
CA LYS A 15 0.71 43.84 -27.13
C LYS A 15 0.95 42.33 -27.03
N ARG A 16 1.77 41.75 -27.92
CA ARG A 16 2.13 40.33 -27.85
C ARG A 16 3.02 40.02 -26.64
N TRP A 17 3.98 40.90 -26.34
CA TRP A 17 4.85 40.75 -25.18
C TRP A 17 4.10 40.90 -23.85
N LEU A 18 3.08 41.76 -23.77
CA LEU A 18 2.23 41.89 -22.58
C LEU A 18 1.36 40.64 -22.36
N VAL A 19 0.83 40.02 -23.41
CA VAL A 19 0.05 38.77 -23.29
C VAL A 19 0.94 37.59 -22.87
N VAL A 20 2.14 37.48 -23.45
CA VAL A 20 3.12 36.45 -23.05
C VAL A 20 3.59 36.67 -21.61
N GLY A 21 3.90 37.92 -21.24
CA GLY A 21 4.28 38.26 -19.86
C GLY A 21 3.17 37.96 -18.84
N GLY A 22 1.92 38.28 -19.18
CA GLY A 22 0.75 37.96 -18.34
C GLY A 22 0.54 36.45 -18.16
N LEU A 23 0.68 35.65 -19.24
CA LEU A 23 0.62 34.20 -19.17
C LEU A 23 1.76 33.60 -18.33
N CYS A 24 2.99 34.12 -18.45
CA CYS A 24 4.11 33.70 -17.61
C CYS A 24 3.87 34.01 -16.13
N ILE A 25 3.31 35.17 -15.79
CA ILE A 25 2.99 35.53 -14.40
C ILE A 25 1.90 34.62 -13.85
N ILE A 26 0.85 34.33 -14.62
CA ILE A 26 -0.21 33.40 -14.22
C ILE A 26 0.38 32.01 -13.96
N VAL A 27 1.25 31.50 -14.83
CA VAL A 27 1.93 30.20 -14.63
C VAL A 27 2.80 30.21 -13.37
N VAL A 28 3.56 31.28 -13.13
CA VAL A 28 4.42 31.40 -11.94
C VAL A 28 3.60 31.50 -10.64
N VAL A 29 2.49 32.23 -10.66
CA VAL A 29 1.57 32.34 -9.52
C VAL A 29 0.84 31.02 -9.28
N PHE A 30 0.36 30.35 -10.33
CA PHE A 30 -0.24 29.00 -10.22
C PHE A 30 0.76 27.98 -9.67
N TYR A 31 2.02 28.05 -10.12
CA TYR A 31 3.09 27.18 -9.66
C TYR A 31 3.46 27.44 -8.19
N ASN A 32 3.53 28.70 -7.76
CA ASN A 32 3.93 29.05 -6.39
C ASN A 32 2.78 28.94 -5.37
N ASP A 33 1.55 29.28 -5.73
CA ASP A 33 0.44 29.37 -4.77
C ASP A 33 -0.42 28.10 -4.69
N ILE A 34 -0.45 27.28 -5.74
CA ILE A 34 -1.29 26.06 -5.79
C ILE A 34 -0.45 24.79 -5.80
N ILE A 35 0.65 24.77 -6.58
CA ILE A 35 1.46 23.56 -6.78
C ILE A 35 2.58 23.42 -5.73
N SER A 36 3.27 24.50 -5.36
CA SER A 36 4.35 24.47 -4.35
C SER A 36 3.94 23.88 -3.00
N PRO A 37 2.71 24.10 -2.46
CA PRO A 37 2.28 23.51 -1.19
C PRO A 37 2.06 21.98 -1.29
N VAL A 38 1.49 21.49 -2.40
CA VAL A 38 1.22 20.06 -2.62
C VAL A 38 2.54 19.28 -2.79
N VAL A 39 3.47 19.83 -3.58
CA VAL A 39 4.83 19.29 -3.71
C VAL A 39 5.63 19.42 -2.41
N ARG A 40 5.40 20.47 -1.60
CA ARG A 40 6.03 20.61 -0.26
C ARG A 40 5.57 19.56 0.72
N GLN A 41 4.33 19.09 0.62
CA GLN A 41 3.80 18.10 1.55
C GLN A 41 4.43 16.71 1.33
N GLU A 42 4.93 16.42 0.12
CA GLU A 42 5.71 15.21 -0.17
C GLU A 42 7.24 15.38 -0.06
N THR A 43 7.76 16.59 0.21
CA THR A 43 9.21 16.86 0.14
C THR A 43 9.90 17.24 1.46
N PHE A 44 9.24 17.12 2.61
CA PHE A 44 9.99 17.04 3.87
C PHE A 44 10.47 15.61 4.13
N ILE A 45 11.30 15.11 3.21
CA ILE A 45 12.19 14.00 3.52
C ILE A 45 13.21 14.55 4.51
N PRO A 46 13.31 14.05 5.75
CA PRO A 46 14.50 14.30 6.54
C PRO A 46 15.63 13.65 5.77
N LEU A 47 16.50 14.45 5.14
CA LEU A 47 17.68 13.94 4.41
C LEU A 47 18.46 12.91 5.26
N ALA A 48 18.43 13.11 6.58
CA ALA A 48 18.95 12.23 7.62
C ALA A 48 18.41 10.78 7.65
N LEU A 49 17.27 10.48 7.01
CA LEU A 49 16.72 9.12 6.88
C LEU A 49 17.18 8.43 5.58
N LEU A 50 17.70 9.19 4.61
CA LEU A 50 18.25 8.67 3.37
C LEU A 50 19.77 8.48 3.43
N GLU A 51 20.43 9.03 4.45
CA GLU A 51 21.86 8.80 4.67
C GLU A 51 22.07 7.37 5.18
N PRO A 52 22.88 6.54 4.50
CA PRO A 52 23.17 5.20 4.95
C PRO A 52 23.73 5.27 6.38
N ALA A 53 23.16 4.47 7.29
CA ALA A 53 23.73 4.35 8.62
C ALA A 53 25.19 3.91 8.47
N SER A 54 26.10 4.59 9.17
CA SER A 54 27.49 4.15 9.37
C SER A 54 27.53 2.91 10.26
N ASP A 55 26.71 1.90 9.95
CA ASP A 55 26.83 0.59 10.56
C ASP A 55 27.94 -0.13 9.81
N THR A 56 29.08 -0.27 10.50
CA THR A 56 30.24 -1.04 10.08
C THR A 56 29.81 -2.34 9.41
N GLU A 57 30.44 -2.63 8.27
CA GLU A 57 30.29 -3.79 7.38
C GLU A 57 30.13 -5.12 8.15
N THR A 58 28.89 -5.42 8.54
CA THR A 58 28.48 -6.70 9.13
C THR A 58 27.51 -7.38 8.17
N ASP A 59 27.62 -8.69 8.00
CA ASP A 59 26.70 -9.49 7.19
C ASP A 59 25.27 -9.58 7.78
N LEU A 60 25.06 -9.00 8.97
CA LEU A 60 23.78 -9.02 9.68
C LEU A 60 22.76 -8.03 9.08
N PRO A 61 21.46 -8.29 9.16
CA PRO A 61 20.41 -7.35 8.73
C PRO A 61 20.49 -5.98 9.43
N PRO A 62 19.92 -4.91 8.83
CA PRO A 62 19.88 -3.58 9.44
C PRO A 62 18.90 -3.53 10.61
N LEU A 63 19.24 -2.75 11.64
CA LEU A 63 18.38 -2.53 12.83
C LEU A 63 17.58 -1.22 12.76
N TYR A 64 17.69 -0.48 11.64
CA TYR A 64 16.94 0.76 11.39
C TYR A 64 17.00 1.81 12.51
N ARG A 65 18.14 1.93 13.20
CA ARG A 65 18.30 2.84 14.36
C ARG A 65 17.91 4.28 14.07
N GLN A 66 18.18 4.77 12.86
CA GLN A 66 17.80 6.12 12.43
C GLN A 66 16.27 6.30 12.39
N TYR A 67 15.53 5.29 11.92
CA TYR A 67 14.07 5.29 11.86
C TYR A 67 13.45 5.18 13.24
N VAL A 68 14.01 4.32 14.12
CA VAL A 68 13.64 4.27 15.54
C VAL A 68 13.80 5.64 16.20
N ASN A 69 14.94 6.30 15.98
CA ASN A 69 15.21 7.64 16.53
C ASN A 69 14.33 8.73 15.91
N TYR A 70 13.88 8.56 14.67
CA TYR A 70 12.90 9.44 14.06
C TYR A 70 11.53 9.29 14.73
N GLU A 71 11.03 8.06 14.87
CA GLU A 71 9.74 7.80 15.52
C GLU A 71 9.72 8.25 16.98
N ARG A 72 10.83 8.14 17.71
CA ARG A 72 10.96 8.68 19.08
C ARG A 72 10.77 10.19 19.16
N ARG A 73 11.16 10.92 18.12
CA ARG A 73 11.18 12.39 18.08
C ARG A 73 9.97 12.99 17.35
N LEU A 74 8.93 12.20 17.13
CA LEU A 74 7.69 12.70 16.54
C LEU A 74 7.12 13.85 17.37
N SER A 75 6.69 14.91 16.68
CA SER A 75 6.32 16.19 17.32
C SER A 75 5.17 16.10 18.33
N GLN A 76 4.27 15.13 18.14
CA GLN A 76 3.13 14.84 19.00
C GLN A 76 3.51 14.09 20.29
N HIS A 77 4.76 13.66 20.42
CA HIS A 77 5.29 13.10 21.67
C HIS A 77 5.65 14.19 22.70
N ASP A 78 5.52 15.47 22.34
CA ASP A 78 5.67 16.56 23.29
C ASP A 78 4.40 16.68 24.17
N PRO A 79 4.50 16.47 25.51
CA PRO A 79 3.34 16.49 26.39
C PRO A 79 2.67 17.86 26.49
N TYR A 80 3.37 18.94 26.15
CA TYR A 80 2.86 20.32 26.22
C TYR A 80 2.16 20.78 24.93
N ARG A 81 1.92 19.87 23.99
CA ARG A 81 1.14 20.15 22.79
C ARG A 81 -0.30 20.51 23.16
N LEU A 82 -0.85 21.44 22.39
CA LEU A 82 -2.25 21.84 22.52
C LEU A 82 -3.19 20.67 22.15
N PRO A 83 -4.42 20.66 22.68
CA PRO A 83 -5.44 19.72 22.26
C PRO A 83 -5.57 19.62 20.73
N PRO A 84 -5.81 18.42 20.16
CA PRO A 84 -6.14 17.18 20.86
C PRO A 84 -4.93 16.37 21.36
N GLU A 85 -3.70 16.87 21.20
CA GLU A 85 -2.46 16.15 21.48
C GLU A 85 -1.98 16.28 22.94
N GLY A 86 -0.77 15.80 23.21
CA GLY A 86 -0.08 16.00 24.48
C GLY A 86 -0.80 15.34 25.66
N GLU A 87 -0.90 16.08 26.76
CA GLU A 87 -1.57 15.59 27.98
C GLU A 87 -3.07 15.31 27.79
N HIS A 88 -3.71 15.94 26.81
CA HIS A 88 -5.14 15.80 26.53
C HIS A 88 -5.46 14.59 25.63
N ALA A 89 -4.45 14.02 24.98
CA ALA A 89 -4.64 12.88 24.11
C ALA A 89 -5.14 11.65 24.90
N LYS A 90 -6.17 11.02 24.35
CA LYS A 90 -6.59 9.66 24.71
C LYS A 90 -5.97 8.68 23.73
N PHE A 91 -5.58 7.51 24.22
CA PHE A 91 -4.84 6.50 23.47
C PHE A 91 -5.64 5.20 23.39
N VAL A 92 -5.38 4.45 22.33
CA VAL A 92 -5.78 3.05 22.21
C VAL A 92 -4.63 2.27 21.58
N TYR A 93 -4.18 1.22 22.28
CA TYR A 93 -3.13 0.32 21.83
C TYR A 93 -3.68 -1.08 21.57
N MET A 94 -3.58 -1.55 20.34
CA MET A 94 -4.02 -2.89 19.94
C MET A 94 -2.83 -3.85 20.09
N ALA A 95 -2.59 -4.36 21.30
CA ALA A 95 -1.42 -5.19 21.61
C ALA A 95 -1.49 -6.61 21.02
N ASN A 96 -2.68 -7.02 20.58
CA ASN A 96 -2.99 -8.27 19.89
C ASN A 96 -2.77 -8.23 18.37
N HIS A 97 -2.20 -7.14 17.82
CA HIS A 97 -1.87 -7.06 16.39
C HIS A 97 -1.06 -8.27 15.91
N GLN A 98 -1.22 -8.61 14.64
CA GLN A 98 -0.59 -9.76 14.01
C GLN A 98 0.94 -9.65 14.00
N LEU A 99 1.58 -10.80 14.22
CA LEU A 99 3.03 -10.96 14.26
C LEU A 99 3.43 -12.21 13.49
N GLY A 100 4.67 -12.25 13.00
CA GLY A 100 5.23 -13.43 12.35
C GLY A 100 4.54 -13.84 11.04
N VAL A 101 3.70 -12.96 10.48
CA VAL A 101 3.00 -13.15 9.21
C VAL A 101 3.41 -12.09 8.20
N GLY A 102 3.08 -12.33 6.93
CA GLY A 102 3.46 -11.43 5.84
C GLY A 102 2.93 -10.00 6.01
N PHE A 103 3.73 -9.03 5.58
CA PHE A 103 3.43 -7.59 5.58
C PHE A 103 2.01 -7.23 5.14
N GLY A 104 1.48 -7.89 4.10
CA GLY A 104 0.12 -7.64 3.61
C GLY A 104 -0.94 -7.82 4.69
N ASN A 105 -0.85 -8.87 5.50
CA ASN A 105 -1.84 -9.13 6.56
C ASN A 105 -1.73 -8.09 7.68
N VAL A 106 -0.50 -7.80 8.13
CA VAL A 106 -0.27 -6.84 9.22
C VAL A 106 -0.66 -5.43 8.80
N LEU A 107 -0.35 -5.01 7.56
CA LEU A 107 -0.75 -3.69 7.06
C LEU A 107 -2.28 -3.56 6.95
N GLN A 108 -2.95 -4.61 6.46
CA GLN A 108 -4.41 -4.61 6.34
C GLN A 108 -5.08 -4.44 7.71
N GLU A 109 -4.58 -5.15 8.73
CA GLU A 109 -5.02 -4.97 10.11
C GLU A 109 -4.69 -3.58 10.65
N MET A 110 -3.47 -3.09 10.44
CA MET A 110 -3.02 -1.77 10.89
C MET A 110 -3.93 -0.65 10.35
N ILE A 111 -4.36 -0.73 9.08
CA ILE A 111 -5.28 0.23 8.47
C ILE A 111 -6.63 0.26 9.18
N LEU A 112 -7.23 -0.89 9.46
CA LEU A 112 -8.52 -0.95 10.15
C LEU A 112 -8.40 -0.53 11.61
N ASN A 113 -7.33 -0.94 12.28
CA ASN A 113 -6.99 -0.53 13.64
C ASN A 113 -6.80 1.00 13.74
N ALA A 114 -6.13 1.60 12.77
CA ALA A 114 -5.98 3.05 12.69
C ALA A 114 -7.31 3.76 12.43
N HIS A 115 -8.16 3.20 11.57
CA HIS A 115 -9.48 3.75 11.30
C HIS A 115 -10.40 3.67 12.53
N LEU A 116 -10.32 2.58 13.31
CA LEU A 116 -11.01 2.43 14.59
C LEU A 116 -10.56 3.52 15.57
N ALA A 117 -9.25 3.70 15.76
CA ALA A 117 -8.70 4.74 16.63
C ALA A 117 -9.14 6.15 16.20
N TYR A 118 -9.08 6.43 14.89
CA TYR A 118 -9.55 7.69 14.32
C TYR A 118 -11.04 7.94 14.61
N THR A 119 -11.88 6.93 14.41
CA THR A 119 -13.33 7.00 14.69
C THR A 119 -13.62 7.24 16.17
N LEU A 120 -12.81 6.66 17.06
CA LEU A 120 -12.89 6.84 18.51
C LEU A 120 -12.37 8.20 19.00
N LYS A 121 -11.80 9.03 18.12
CA LYS A 121 -11.06 10.25 18.47
C LYS A 121 -9.94 9.98 19.47
N ARG A 122 -9.26 8.85 19.30
CA ARG A 122 -8.13 8.41 20.10
C ARG A 122 -6.88 8.31 19.23
N SER A 123 -5.74 8.61 19.82
CA SER A 123 -4.44 8.39 19.20
C SER A 123 -4.25 6.89 19.09
N MET A 124 -4.07 6.41 17.86
CA MET A 124 -3.55 5.07 17.65
C MET A 124 -2.15 4.98 18.27
N VAL A 125 -1.89 3.90 18.96
CA VAL A 125 -0.53 3.53 19.36
C VAL A 125 -0.01 2.51 18.37
N PHE A 126 0.97 2.86 17.57
CA PHE A 126 1.62 1.94 16.65
C PHE A 126 2.85 1.30 17.28
N ASP A 127 3.05 0.02 17.00
CA ASP A 127 4.26 -0.75 17.33
C ASP A 127 4.99 -1.10 16.02
N ASN A 128 6.20 -1.65 16.10
CA ASN A 128 6.96 -2.07 14.91
C ASN A 128 6.23 -3.16 14.10
N PHE A 129 6.62 -3.31 12.83
CA PHE A 129 6.38 -4.56 12.12
C PHE A 129 7.34 -5.62 12.68
N THR A 130 6.79 -6.56 13.45
CA THR A 130 7.56 -7.48 14.28
C THR A 130 7.34 -8.95 13.93
N TRP A 131 8.42 -9.73 13.85
CA TRP A 131 8.39 -11.17 13.55
C TRP A 131 8.18 -12.03 14.81
N SER A 132 8.82 -11.68 15.92
CA SER A 132 8.71 -12.36 17.22
C SER A 132 8.62 -11.34 18.36
N ARG A 133 7.86 -11.68 19.41
CA ARG A 133 7.71 -10.83 20.61
C ARG A 133 8.94 -10.81 21.51
N ASP A 134 9.91 -11.68 21.28
CA ASP A 134 11.13 -11.69 22.07
C ASP A 134 11.95 -10.41 21.89
N SER A 135 12.90 -10.20 22.80
CA SER A 135 13.78 -9.03 22.80
C SER A 135 14.97 -9.18 21.84
N SER A 136 15.00 -10.20 20.98
CA SER A 136 16.08 -10.37 20.01
C SER A 136 16.01 -9.28 18.94
N ASP A 137 17.17 -8.80 18.53
CA ASP A 137 17.31 -7.88 17.40
C ASP A 137 17.01 -8.57 16.05
N PHE A 138 17.19 -9.89 16.00
CA PHE A 138 17.04 -10.71 14.80
C PHE A 138 16.08 -11.88 15.01
N ALA A 139 15.29 -12.18 13.98
CA ALA A 139 14.49 -13.39 13.88
C ALA A 139 15.08 -14.33 12.81
N ASP A 140 14.71 -15.61 12.85
CA ASP A 140 15.06 -16.57 11.79
C ASP A 140 13.96 -16.65 10.73
N PHE A 141 14.34 -16.58 9.47
CA PHE A 141 13.46 -16.87 8.35
C PHE A 141 14.17 -17.79 7.35
N ASN A 142 13.76 -19.06 7.34
CA ASN A 142 14.36 -20.12 6.51
C ASN A 142 15.88 -20.26 6.75
N GLY A 143 16.32 -20.25 8.00
CA GLY A 143 17.73 -20.39 8.37
C GLY A 143 18.58 -19.15 8.10
N LYS A 144 17.94 -18.00 7.87
CA LYS A 144 18.62 -16.72 7.63
C LYS A 144 18.16 -15.68 8.63
N PRO A 145 19.08 -14.90 9.22
CA PRO A 145 18.70 -13.80 10.10
C PRO A 145 17.97 -12.72 9.29
N ILE A 146 16.88 -12.22 9.85
CA ILE A 146 16.12 -11.06 9.39
C ILE A 146 15.94 -10.07 10.56
N PRO A 147 15.71 -8.77 10.32
CA PRO A 147 15.40 -7.83 11.40
C PRO A 147 14.13 -8.28 12.11
N ASN A 148 14.17 -8.41 13.43
CA ASN A 148 12.98 -8.81 14.19
C ASN A 148 11.97 -7.66 14.31
N HIS A 149 12.48 -6.43 14.49
CA HIS A 149 11.69 -5.22 14.73
C HIS A 149 11.96 -4.20 13.64
N ILE A 150 10.97 -3.94 12.78
CA ILE A 150 11.09 -3.00 11.66
C ILE A 150 10.16 -1.80 11.91
N PRO A 151 10.68 -0.58 12.11
CA PRO A 151 9.86 0.62 12.29
C PRO A 151 8.97 0.86 11.06
N TRP A 152 7.71 1.20 11.26
CA TRP A 152 6.79 1.43 10.14
C TRP A 152 7.19 2.61 9.26
N SER A 153 7.90 3.60 9.80
CA SER A 153 8.47 4.71 9.03
C SER A 153 9.49 4.28 7.97
N THR A 154 9.95 3.02 7.99
CA THR A 154 10.76 2.45 6.89
C THR A 154 9.92 2.11 5.66
N MET A 155 8.62 1.88 5.81
CA MET A 155 7.71 1.46 4.73
C MET A 155 6.65 2.52 4.42
N LEU A 156 6.14 3.18 5.45
CA LEU A 156 4.98 4.05 5.40
C LEU A 156 5.33 5.49 5.79
N SER A 157 4.46 6.40 5.38
CA SER A 157 4.36 7.78 5.87
C SER A 157 2.87 8.13 6.05
N GLY A 158 2.58 9.36 6.46
CA GLY A 158 1.20 9.80 6.70
C GLY A 158 0.62 9.35 8.04
N PRO A 159 -0.70 9.43 8.23
CA PRO A 159 -1.35 9.31 9.53
C PRO A 159 -1.11 7.98 10.27
N LEU A 160 -0.91 6.87 9.54
CA LEU A 160 -0.63 5.55 10.11
C LEU A 160 0.60 5.53 11.04
N VAL A 161 1.58 6.41 10.76
CA VAL A 161 2.85 6.49 11.49
C VAL A 161 3.06 7.88 12.10
N GLY A 162 1.98 8.58 12.42
CA GLY A 162 2.03 9.85 13.13
C GLY A 162 2.17 11.09 12.25
N GLY A 163 1.91 10.97 10.94
CA GLY A 163 1.74 12.11 10.04
C GLY A 163 0.50 12.95 10.37
N THR A 164 0.45 14.16 9.84
CA THR A 164 -0.67 15.09 10.05
C THR A 164 -1.91 14.68 9.27
N TYR A 165 -3.07 15.00 9.82
CA TYR A 165 -4.33 14.97 9.08
C TYR A 165 -4.54 16.30 8.34
N ASN A 166 -4.94 16.28 7.07
CA ASN A 166 -5.10 17.48 6.24
C ASN A 166 -6.20 18.48 6.67
N SER A 167 -7.11 18.11 7.58
CA SER A 167 -8.12 19.05 8.08
C SER A 167 -7.60 19.84 9.28
N LYS A 168 -7.75 21.17 9.20
CA LYS A 168 -7.42 22.14 10.26
C LYS A 168 -8.35 22.00 11.48
N GLU A 169 -9.44 21.25 11.36
CA GLU A 169 -10.47 21.05 12.38
C GLU A 169 -10.43 19.64 12.98
N ASN A 170 -9.35 18.88 12.80
CA ASN A 170 -9.27 17.54 13.37
C ASN A 170 -9.07 17.59 14.89
N ASP A 171 -10.08 17.12 15.61
CA ASP A 171 -10.08 16.87 17.05
C ASP A 171 -9.53 15.49 17.42
N VAL A 172 -8.86 14.83 16.48
CA VAL A 172 -8.25 13.50 16.64
C VAL A 172 -6.73 13.67 16.82
N PRO A 173 -6.14 13.17 17.92
CA PRO A 173 -4.69 13.22 18.10
C PRO A 173 -3.96 12.28 17.13
N ARG A 174 -2.79 12.69 16.65
CA ARG A 174 -1.96 11.89 15.74
C ARG A 174 -1.44 10.64 16.44
N ALA A 175 -1.23 9.58 15.64
CA ALA A 175 -0.69 8.33 16.13
C ALA A 175 0.69 8.51 16.79
N VAL A 176 0.96 7.71 17.83
CA VAL A 176 2.18 7.76 18.63
C VAL A 176 2.86 6.40 18.70
N SER A 177 4.16 6.39 18.96
CA SER A 177 4.88 5.13 19.16
C SER A 177 4.49 4.47 20.47
N LYS A 178 4.57 3.13 20.50
CA LYS A 178 4.41 2.33 21.73
C LYS A 178 5.35 2.78 22.85
N GLU A 179 6.59 3.14 22.54
CA GLU A 179 7.56 3.62 23.54
C GLU A 179 7.06 4.90 24.24
N TYR A 180 6.53 5.85 23.47
CA TYR A 180 5.94 7.05 24.04
C TYR A 180 4.69 6.73 24.88
N PHE A 181 3.78 5.91 24.33
CA PHE A 181 2.58 5.48 25.03
C PHE A 181 2.89 4.84 26.39
N ARG A 182 3.87 3.93 26.47
CA ARG A 182 4.28 3.32 27.74
C ARG A 182 4.85 4.32 28.75
N THR A 183 5.42 5.42 28.27
CA THR A 183 5.92 6.50 29.14
C THR A 183 4.77 7.31 29.74
N VAL A 184 3.76 7.67 28.94
CA VAL A 184 2.65 8.53 29.39
C VAL A 184 1.45 7.78 29.96
N CYS A 185 1.37 6.47 29.71
CA CYS A 185 0.34 5.55 30.17
C CYS A 185 0.97 4.32 30.85
N PRO A 186 1.59 4.48 32.04
CA PRO A 186 2.21 3.36 32.76
C PRO A 186 1.17 2.35 33.29
N MET A 187 -0.08 2.78 33.44
CA MET A 187 -1.22 1.92 33.76
C MET A 187 -2.25 2.03 32.64
N THR A 188 -2.71 0.89 32.14
CA THR A 188 -3.68 0.79 31.05
C THR A 188 -4.91 0.03 31.51
N THR A 189 -6.07 0.45 31.02
CA THR A 189 -7.30 -0.33 31.15
C THR A 189 -7.27 -1.39 30.05
N ILE A 190 -7.19 -2.66 30.46
CA ILE A 190 -7.08 -3.80 29.54
C ILE A 190 -8.46 -4.24 29.07
N ILE A 191 -8.62 -4.41 27.76
CA ILE A 191 -9.83 -4.92 27.11
C ILE A 191 -9.49 -6.25 26.45
N ARG A 192 -10.30 -7.28 26.71
CA ARG A 192 -10.16 -8.56 26.02
C ARG A 192 -11.04 -8.58 24.78
N THR A 193 -10.51 -9.05 23.65
CA THR A 193 -11.30 -9.17 22.42
C THR A 193 -12.48 -10.13 22.57
N ASP A 194 -12.31 -11.17 23.39
CA ASP A 194 -13.35 -12.19 23.66
C ASP A 194 -14.65 -11.55 24.18
N ASP A 195 -14.54 -10.49 25.01
CA ASP A 195 -15.69 -9.78 25.59
C ASP A 195 -16.52 -9.05 24.54
N VAL A 196 -15.89 -8.63 23.44
CA VAL A 196 -16.55 -7.89 22.34
C VAL A 196 -17.06 -8.86 21.28
N LYS A 197 -16.25 -9.84 20.89
CA LYS A 197 -16.65 -10.82 19.88
C LYS A 197 -17.78 -11.73 20.35
N ALA A 198 -17.84 -12.09 21.64
CA ALA A 198 -18.96 -12.86 22.16
C ALA A 198 -20.31 -12.14 21.97
N ALA A 199 -20.33 -10.81 22.06
CA ALA A 199 -21.53 -10.01 21.85
C ALA A 199 -21.95 -9.89 20.38
N LEU A 200 -21.01 -10.09 19.45
CA LEU A 200 -21.26 -10.07 18.01
C LEU A 200 -21.86 -11.37 17.46
N GLY A 201 -21.93 -12.46 18.25
CA GLY A 201 -22.36 -13.78 17.77
C GLY A 201 -21.43 -14.34 16.68
N ASN A 202 -21.85 -15.40 15.97
CA ASN A 202 -21.09 -16.03 14.87
C ASN A 202 -20.87 -15.13 13.63
N PHE A 203 -21.09 -13.81 13.72
CA PHE A 203 -21.03 -12.85 12.61
C PHE A 203 -19.61 -12.43 12.24
N SER A 204 -18.66 -13.37 12.17
CA SER A 204 -17.23 -13.12 11.93
C SER A 204 -16.86 -12.71 10.49
N GLY A 205 -17.80 -12.16 9.71
CA GLY A 205 -17.59 -11.82 8.30
C GLY A 205 -17.77 -10.34 7.94
N SER A 206 -18.45 -9.53 8.76
CA SER A 206 -18.73 -8.11 8.43
C SER A 206 -17.68 -7.17 9.00
N GLY A 207 -17.05 -6.37 8.14
CA GLY A 207 -16.09 -5.34 8.55
C GLY A 207 -16.76 -4.20 9.32
N ALA A 208 -17.92 -3.74 8.84
CA ALA A 208 -18.69 -2.65 9.42
C ALA A 208 -19.31 -3.00 10.78
N GLN A 209 -19.88 -4.20 10.94
CA GLN A 209 -20.41 -4.64 12.24
C GLN A 209 -19.31 -4.80 13.28
N THR A 210 -18.16 -5.36 12.88
CA THR A 210 -16.98 -5.47 13.76
C THR A 210 -16.52 -4.08 14.19
N MET A 211 -16.39 -3.13 13.25
CA MET A 211 -16.05 -1.75 13.55
C MET A 211 -17.05 -1.11 14.53
N ALA A 212 -18.36 -1.24 14.27
CA ALA A 212 -19.41 -0.64 15.08
C ALA A 212 -19.39 -1.14 16.53
N ALA A 213 -19.25 -2.45 16.76
CA ALA A 213 -19.20 -3.01 18.11
C ALA A 213 -17.98 -2.54 18.90
N TRP A 214 -16.81 -2.42 18.24
CA TRP A 214 -15.62 -1.89 18.88
C TRP A 214 -15.71 -0.39 19.15
N VAL A 215 -16.34 0.38 18.26
CA VAL A 215 -16.64 1.80 18.48
C VAL A 215 -17.58 1.97 19.67
N GLU A 216 -18.64 1.17 19.78
CA GLU A 216 -19.57 1.19 20.92
C GLU A 216 -18.84 0.87 22.23
N LYS A 217 -18.10 -0.26 22.25
CA LYS A 217 -17.39 -0.71 23.45
C LYS A 217 -16.38 0.31 23.96
N LEU A 218 -15.47 0.77 23.09
CA LEU A 218 -14.37 1.65 23.47
C LEU A 218 -14.81 3.12 23.59
N GLY A 219 -15.85 3.51 22.85
CA GLY A 219 -16.43 4.85 22.91
C GLY A 219 -17.17 5.13 24.22
N ALA A 220 -17.72 4.09 24.86
CA ALA A 220 -18.32 4.19 26.19
C ALA A 220 -17.29 4.40 27.32
N MET A 221 -15.99 4.20 27.06
CA MET A 221 -14.94 4.29 28.06
C MET A 221 -14.35 5.70 28.12
N SER A 222 -14.34 6.31 29.31
CA SER A 222 -13.74 7.62 29.53
C SER A 222 -12.21 7.57 29.68
N ASP A 223 -11.66 6.41 30.02
CA ASP A 223 -10.25 6.18 30.34
C ASP A 223 -9.31 6.72 29.26
N ARG A 224 -8.23 7.35 29.71
CA ARG A 224 -7.21 7.92 28.81
C ARG A 224 -6.41 6.84 28.09
N CYS A 225 -6.09 5.75 28.76
CA CYS A 225 -5.11 4.76 28.31
C CYS A 225 -5.78 3.39 28.15
N LEU A 226 -6.21 3.08 26.92
CA LEU A 226 -6.82 1.78 26.61
C LEU A 226 -5.81 0.85 25.94
N GLU A 227 -5.86 -0.43 26.28
CA GLU A 227 -5.05 -1.45 25.63
C GLU A 227 -5.86 -2.73 25.41
N VAL A 228 -5.90 -3.19 24.15
CA VAL A 228 -6.46 -4.50 23.81
C VAL A 228 -5.44 -5.56 24.11
N SER A 229 -5.84 -6.56 24.88
CA SER A 229 -4.94 -7.55 25.48
C SER A 229 -4.24 -8.41 24.43
N HIS A 230 -2.91 -8.50 24.53
CA HIS A 230 -2.05 -9.21 23.59
C HIS A 230 -2.29 -10.73 23.49
N ASP A 231 -2.93 -11.32 24.51
CA ASP A 231 -3.24 -12.75 24.63
C ASP A 231 -4.62 -13.12 24.08
N THR A 232 -5.24 -12.23 23.31
CA THR A 232 -6.55 -12.44 22.67
C THR A 232 -6.45 -12.44 21.15
N VAL A 233 -7.46 -12.97 20.47
CA VAL A 233 -7.55 -12.91 19.00
C VAL A 233 -7.58 -11.45 18.51
N GLN A 234 -7.15 -11.22 17.27
CA GLN A 234 -7.17 -9.89 16.65
C GLN A 234 -8.58 -9.29 16.60
N ILE A 235 -8.67 -7.96 16.66
CA ILE A 235 -9.92 -7.21 16.44
C ILE A 235 -10.48 -7.55 15.06
N PHE A 236 -9.67 -7.30 14.04
CA PHE A 236 -9.90 -7.66 12.64
C PHE A 236 -9.01 -8.85 12.32
N ASP A 237 -9.60 -10.04 12.24
CA ASP A 237 -8.86 -11.28 12.04
C ASP A 237 -8.86 -11.73 10.58
N TYR A 238 -8.14 -12.82 10.31
CA TYR A 238 -8.02 -13.39 8.97
C TYR A 238 -9.35 -13.91 8.41
N LEU A 239 -10.35 -14.20 9.24
CA LEU A 239 -11.67 -14.64 8.78
C LEU A 239 -12.41 -13.48 8.12
N ILE A 240 -12.39 -12.31 8.78
CA ILE A 240 -12.93 -11.08 8.19
C ILE A 240 -12.19 -10.74 6.90
N PHE A 241 -10.85 -10.78 6.91
CA PHE A 241 -10.05 -10.48 5.70
C PHE A 241 -10.25 -11.49 4.56
N GLY A 242 -10.59 -12.74 4.87
CA GLY A 242 -10.88 -13.79 3.90
C GLY A 242 -12.35 -13.88 3.48
N SER A 243 -13.16 -12.86 3.79
CA SER A 243 -14.60 -12.85 3.50
C SER A 243 -15.00 -11.69 2.59
N THR A 244 -16.12 -11.84 1.88
CA THR A 244 -16.74 -10.75 1.09
C THR A 244 -17.33 -9.66 1.98
N GLY A 245 -17.64 -9.98 3.24
CA GLY A 245 -18.26 -9.03 4.17
C GLY A 245 -17.31 -7.94 4.65
N LEU A 246 -16.00 -8.00 4.35
CA LEU A 246 -15.09 -6.87 4.58
C LEU A 246 -15.50 -5.63 3.77
N ILE A 247 -16.08 -5.81 2.58
CA ILE A 247 -16.39 -4.69 1.66
C ILE A 247 -17.42 -3.72 2.24
N ASP A 248 -18.27 -4.15 3.16
CA ASP A 248 -19.28 -3.28 3.77
C ASP A 248 -18.68 -2.13 4.60
N ILE A 249 -17.40 -2.22 4.98
CA ILE A 249 -16.67 -1.15 5.68
C ILE A 249 -16.21 -0.05 4.72
N TRP A 250 -16.16 -0.32 3.41
CA TRP A 250 -15.56 0.56 2.42
C TRP A 250 -16.15 1.97 2.37
N PRO A 251 -17.48 2.19 2.45
CA PRO A 251 -18.06 3.53 2.39
C PRO A 251 -17.52 4.48 3.48
N GLN A 252 -17.26 3.97 4.69
CA GLN A 252 -16.67 4.77 5.77
C GLN A 252 -15.13 4.80 5.70
N LEU A 253 -14.51 3.67 5.33
CA LEU A 253 -13.05 3.56 5.29
C LEU A 253 -12.43 4.42 4.17
N SER A 254 -13.07 4.50 3.01
CA SER A 254 -12.60 5.31 1.88
C SER A 254 -12.58 6.82 2.15
N LEU A 255 -13.46 7.29 3.04
CA LEU A 255 -13.52 8.68 3.49
C LEU A 255 -12.54 8.98 4.64
N SER A 256 -11.97 7.94 5.25
CA SER A 256 -11.04 8.07 6.37
C SER A 256 -9.71 8.68 5.92
N PRO A 257 -9.14 9.65 6.67
CA PRO A 257 -7.78 10.14 6.45
C PRO A 257 -6.72 9.04 6.46
N ILE A 258 -6.99 7.91 7.12
CA ILE A 258 -6.08 6.76 7.15
C ILE A 258 -5.83 6.21 5.74
N VAL A 259 -6.86 6.18 4.89
CA VAL A 259 -6.75 5.71 3.50
C VAL A 259 -6.50 6.89 2.57
N SER A 260 -7.24 7.98 2.71
CA SER A 260 -7.16 9.12 1.79
C SER A 260 -5.83 9.90 1.89
N GLN A 261 -5.09 9.72 2.98
CA GLN A 261 -3.77 10.34 3.20
C GLN A 261 -2.70 9.27 3.49
N PHE A 262 -2.95 8.03 3.04
CA PHE A 262 -1.96 6.97 3.08
C PHE A 262 -0.69 7.41 2.34
N GLY A 263 0.47 7.22 2.96
CA GLY A 263 1.75 7.60 2.38
C GLY A 263 2.76 6.47 2.41
N TRP A 264 3.69 6.48 1.45
CA TRP A 264 4.86 5.60 1.42
C TRP A 264 6.08 6.31 2.01
N SER A 265 7.00 5.57 2.63
CA SER A 265 8.18 6.16 3.23
C SER A 265 9.16 6.71 2.18
N PRO A 266 10.03 7.67 2.56
CA PRO A 266 11.14 8.10 1.70
C PRO A 266 12.05 6.94 1.25
N LEU A 267 12.20 5.89 2.08
CA LEU A 267 13.00 4.72 1.74
C LEU A 267 12.40 3.98 0.53
N ILE A 268 11.09 3.76 0.52
CA ILE A 268 10.39 3.13 -0.60
C ILE A 268 10.40 4.01 -1.84
N LEU A 269 10.17 5.32 -1.68
CA LEU A 269 10.24 6.27 -2.79
C LEU A 269 11.65 6.29 -3.42
N SER A 270 12.71 6.28 -2.61
CA SER A 270 14.10 6.23 -3.10
C SER A 270 14.41 4.92 -3.86
N ALA A 271 13.86 3.79 -3.40
CA ALA A 271 13.98 2.51 -4.08
C ALA A 271 13.29 2.53 -5.45
N TYR A 272 12.09 3.13 -5.52
CA TYR A 272 11.39 3.34 -6.79
C TYR A 272 12.22 4.18 -7.76
N TRP A 273 12.71 5.35 -7.34
CA TRP A 273 13.42 6.26 -8.24
C TRP A 273 14.72 5.65 -8.77
N THR A 274 15.44 4.91 -7.95
CA THR A 274 16.64 4.16 -8.37
C THR A 274 16.32 3.10 -9.44
N ASN A 275 15.12 2.53 -9.38
CA ASN A 275 14.69 1.42 -10.23
C ASN A 275 13.64 1.82 -11.28
N ARG A 276 13.41 3.12 -11.48
CA ARG A 276 12.31 3.63 -12.32
C ARG A 276 12.32 3.05 -13.73
N ALA A 277 13.49 2.78 -14.30
CA ALA A 277 13.65 2.20 -15.63
C ALA A 277 13.00 0.82 -15.80
N PHE A 278 12.76 0.07 -14.72
CA PHE A 278 12.02 -1.20 -14.78
C PHE A 278 10.50 -1.00 -14.89
N PHE A 279 9.99 0.12 -14.37
CA PHE A 279 8.55 0.36 -14.22
C PHE A 279 7.99 1.29 -15.30
N ALA A 280 8.69 2.37 -15.60
CA ALA A 280 8.20 3.41 -16.47
C ALA A 280 9.03 3.49 -17.75
N PRO A 281 8.41 3.86 -18.89
CA PRO A 281 9.16 4.17 -20.09
C PRO A 281 10.05 5.39 -19.90
N GLU A 282 11.11 5.48 -20.71
CA GLU A 282 11.97 6.67 -20.74
C GLU A 282 11.16 7.89 -21.19
N PRO A 283 11.22 9.01 -20.46
CA PRO A 283 10.51 10.21 -20.88
C PRO A 283 11.06 10.70 -22.23
N SER A 284 10.17 11.01 -23.17
CA SER A 284 10.61 11.63 -24.42
C SER A 284 11.28 12.98 -24.14
N ARG A 285 12.36 13.29 -24.88
CA ARG A 285 13.17 14.52 -24.69
C ARG A 285 12.34 15.82 -24.73
N PHE A 286 11.13 15.78 -25.27
CA PHE A 286 10.24 16.93 -25.47
C PHE A 286 9.21 17.18 -24.34
N SER A 287 9.08 16.31 -23.33
CA SER A 287 7.97 16.40 -22.35
C SER A 287 8.37 16.19 -20.87
N LEU A 288 9.62 16.53 -20.54
CA LEU A 288 10.18 16.37 -19.18
C LEU A 288 9.39 17.09 -18.05
N SER A 289 8.68 18.17 -18.36
CA SER A 289 7.94 18.98 -17.36
C SER A 289 6.55 18.41 -17.02
N LEU A 290 5.78 17.95 -18.01
CA LEU A 290 4.44 17.39 -17.79
C LEU A 290 4.49 15.95 -17.26
N PHE A 291 5.49 15.16 -17.67
CA PHE A 291 5.64 13.77 -17.22
C PHE A 291 5.99 13.64 -15.74
N ARG A 292 6.83 14.55 -15.19
CA ARG A 292 7.13 14.52 -13.75
C ARG A 292 5.86 14.74 -12.94
N HIS A 293 5.00 15.68 -13.31
CA HIS A 293 3.76 15.92 -12.55
C HIS A 293 2.77 14.76 -12.65
N SER A 294 2.54 14.20 -13.85
CA SER A 294 1.60 13.09 -14.03
C SER A 294 2.06 11.79 -13.37
N GLU A 295 3.37 11.57 -13.26
CA GLU A 295 3.91 10.40 -12.55
C GLU A 295 3.83 10.60 -11.04
N PHE A 296 4.16 11.79 -10.51
CA PHE A 296 4.05 12.06 -9.08
C PHE A 296 2.59 12.07 -8.56
N GLU A 297 1.65 12.64 -9.32
CA GLU A 297 0.23 12.73 -8.91
C GLU A 297 -0.67 11.64 -9.50
N GLY A 298 -0.16 10.85 -10.47
CA GLY A 298 -0.95 9.93 -11.28
C GLY A 298 -0.38 8.51 -11.39
N GLY A 299 -0.84 7.77 -12.40
CA GLY A 299 -0.46 6.38 -12.63
C GLY A 299 0.84 6.22 -13.41
N ILE A 300 1.41 5.03 -13.36
CA ILE A 300 2.49 4.61 -14.25
C ILE A 300 1.84 4.10 -15.54
N GLU A 301 1.57 5.02 -16.46
CA GLU A 301 0.97 4.72 -17.76
C GLU A 301 1.81 3.72 -18.56
N GLY A 302 1.12 2.79 -19.23
CA GLY A 302 1.75 1.71 -20.00
C GLY A 302 2.38 0.59 -19.18
N LEU A 303 2.28 0.60 -17.84
CA LEU A 303 2.75 -0.48 -16.99
C LEU A 303 1.64 -1.48 -16.66
N LEU A 304 1.88 -2.75 -16.99
CA LEU A 304 1.17 -3.90 -16.46
C LEU A 304 1.96 -4.49 -15.30
N VAL A 305 1.34 -4.61 -14.13
CA VAL A 305 1.89 -5.34 -13.00
C VAL A 305 1.17 -6.68 -12.84
N ILE A 306 1.91 -7.76 -12.61
CA ILE A 306 1.32 -9.04 -12.22
C ILE A 306 1.88 -9.47 -10.86
N HIS A 307 1.01 -9.85 -9.93
CA HIS A 307 1.42 -10.35 -8.62
C HIS A 307 1.27 -11.87 -8.56
N ILE A 308 2.41 -12.57 -8.55
CA ILE A 308 2.48 -14.03 -8.55
C ILE A 308 3.09 -14.53 -7.25
N ARG A 309 2.28 -15.24 -6.47
CA ARG A 309 2.72 -15.91 -5.26
C ARG A 309 3.23 -17.31 -5.59
N ARG A 310 4.50 -17.56 -5.25
CA ARG A 310 5.20 -18.84 -5.39
C ARG A 310 5.67 -19.33 -4.01
N GLY A 311 6.55 -20.33 -3.96
CA GLY A 311 7.15 -20.81 -2.71
C GLY A 311 6.14 -21.45 -1.77
N ASP A 312 6.05 -20.93 -0.55
CA ASP A 312 5.12 -21.35 0.51
C ASP A 312 3.65 -21.30 0.11
N PHE A 313 3.30 -20.50 -0.92
CA PHE A 313 1.92 -20.29 -1.29
C PHE A 313 1.20 -21.54 -1.84
N SER A 314 1.93 -22.54 -2.35
CA SER A 314 1.30 -23.81 -2.76
C SER A 314 0.64 -24.53 -1.59
N PHE A 315 1.22 -24.46 -0.40
CA PHE A 315 0.63 -24.97 0.83
C PHE A 315 -0.62 -24.16 1.19
N HIS A 316 -0.54 -22.83 1.12
CA HIS A 316 -1.70 -21.96 1.37
C HIS A 316 -2.87 -22.22 0.41
N CYS A 317 -2.61 -22.53 -0.86
CA CYS A 317 -3.69 -22.88 -1.79
C CYS A 317 -4.48 -24.12 -1.34
N ASN A 318 -3.81 -25.13 -0.78
CA ASN A 318 -4.51 -26.29 -0.21
C ASN A 318 -5.37 -25.92 1.00
N VAL A 319 -4.92 -24.96 1.82
CA VAL A 319 -5.73 -24.42 2.93
C VAL A 319 -6.98 -23.73 2.38
N PHE A 320 -6.86 -22.91 1.33
CA PHE A 320 -8.01 -22.25 0.70
C PHE A 320 -9.02 -23.25 0.11
N VAL A 321 -8.54 -24.34 -0.49
CA VAL A 321 -9.40 -25.43 -0.99
C VAL A 321 -10.22 -26.04 0.16
N ARG A 322 -9.54 -26.36 1.27
CA ARG A 322 -10.14 -26.99 2.45
C ARG A 322 -11.16 -26.08 3.14
N ASP A 323 -10.82 -24.81 3.29
CA ASP A 323 -11.60 -23.87 4.09
C ASP A 323 -12.67 -23.13 3.27
N SER A 324 -12.85 -23.52 1.99
CA SER A 324 -13.77 -22.84 1.07
C SER A 324 -13.53 -21.34 0.98
N SER A 325 -12.27 -20.93 1.03
CA SER A 325 -11.93 -19.50 1.03
C SER A 325 -12.38 -18.85 -0.27
N THR A 326 -12.84 -17.62 -0.16
CA THR A 326 -13.04 -16.72 -1.30
C THR A 326 -11.79 -15.84 -1.48
N TYR A 327 -11.82 -14.93 -2.46
CA TYR A 327 -10.81 -13.88 -2.56
C TYR A 327 -10.75 -13.03 -1.30
N ASN A 328 -9.58 -12.47 -1.01
CA ASN A 328 -9.42 -11.55 0.11
C ASN A 328 -10.37 -10.36 -0.04
N GLY A 329 -10.91 -9.83 1.06
CA GLY A 329 -12.08 -8.95 1.05
C GLY A 329 -12.00 -7.77 0.09
N PHE A 330 -10.91 -6.97 0.09
CA PHE A 330 -10.80 -5.84 -0.86
C PHE A 330 -10.56 -6.25 -2.33
N ASN A 331 -10.40 -7.53 -2.63
CA ASN A 331 -10.41 -8.06 -3.99
C ASN A 331 -11.82 -8.43 -4.48
N THR A 332 -12.87 -8.16 -3.69
CA THR A 332 -14.24 -8.61 -4.00
C THR A 332 -15.21 -7.48 -4.37
N PHE A 333 -14.74 -6.25 -4.59
CA PHE A 333 -15.59 -5.13 -5.03
C PHE A 333 -16.43 -5.49 -6.25
N ASP A 334 -17.71 -5.15 -6.22
CA ASP A 334 -18.71 -5.53 -7.23
C ASP A 334 -18.33 -5.08 -8.65
N ASP A 335 -17.72 -3.91 -8.79
CA ASP A 335 -17.33 -3.34 -10.09
C ASP A 335 -16.14 -4.04 -10.77
N PHE A 336 -15.44 -4.95 -10.08
CA PHE A 336 -14.32 -5.67 -10.70
C PHE A 336 -14.77 -6.70 -11.73
N PRO A 337 -14.09 -6.80 -12.89
CA PRO A 337 -14.47 -7.75 -13.95
C PRO A 337 -14.36 -9.21 -13.52
N ASP A 338 -13.33 -9.54 -12.73
CA ASP A 338 -13.03 -10.92 -12.39
C ASP A 338 -13.54 -11.25 -10.99
N LYS A 339 -14.24 -12.37 -10.89
CA LYS A 339 -14.85 -12.89 -9.67
C LYS A 339 -14.39 -14.31 -9.44
N PHE A 340 -14.34 -14.70 -8.16
CA PHE A 340 -14.15 -16.10 -7.79
C PHE A 340 -15.42 -16.63 -7.18
N THR A 341 -16.01 -17.63 -7.83
CA THR A 341 -17.12 -18.38 -7.28
C THR A 341 -16.56 -19.60 -6.58
N VAL A 342 -16.71 -19.63 -5.26
CA VAL A 342 -16.31 -20.76 -4.42
C VAL A 342 -17.02 -22.02 -4.94
N PRO A 343 -16.28 -23.05 -5.41
CA PRO A 343 -16.90 -24.31 -5.82
C PRO A 343 -17.66 -24.91 -4.63
N PRO A 344 -18.81 -25.57 -4.83
CA PRO A 344 -19.50 -26.24 -3.73
C PRO A 344 -18.63 -27.36 -3.13
N ILE A 345 -18.76 -27.58 -1.82
CA ILE A 345 -18.38 -28.86 -1.22
C ILE A 345 -19.58 -29.78 -1.46
N GLY A 346 -19.39 -30.94 -2.10
CA GLY A 346 -20.48 -31.91 -2.26
C GLY A 346 -21.06 -32.28 -0.88
N GLU A 347 -22.37 -32.49 -0.78
CA GLU A 347 -23.12 -32.53 0.50
C GLU A 347 -22.50 -33.42 1.60
N ASP A 348 -21.71 -34.45 1.26
CA ASP A 348 -20.91 -35.26 2.19
C ASP A 348 -19.56 -35.72 1.57
N GLY A 349 -19.02 -35.00 0.58
CA GLY A 349 -17.92 -35.48 -0.27
C GLY A 349 -16.50 -35.04 0.16
N PRO A 350 -15.45 -35.85 -0.11
CA PRO A 350 -14.06 -35.42 0.05
C PRO A 350 -13.71 -34.28 -0.92
N ILE A 351 -12.68 -33.49 -0.59
CA ILE A 351 -12.09 -32.50 -1.52
C ILE A 351 -11.72 -33.21 -2.83
N THR A 352 -12.35 -32.81 -3.93
CA THR A 352 -12.11 -33.44 -5.23
C THR A 352 -10.90 -32.83 -5.94
N PRO A 353 -10.25 -33.59 -6.86
CA PRO A 353 -9.18 -33.05 -7.71
C PRO A 353 -9.64 -31.84 -8.54
N GLU A 354 -10.88 -31.84 -9.01
CA GLU A 354 -11.45 -30.74 -9.82
C GLU A 354 -11.58 -29.46 -9.00
N ARG A 355 -12.07 -29.57 -7.76
CA ARG A 355 -12.11 -28.44 -6.82
C ARG A 355 -10.71 -27.89 -6.59
N THR A 356 -9.76 -28.79 -6.34
CA THR A 356 -8.35 -28.41 -6.12
C THR A 356 -7.81 -27.66 -7.33
N GLN A 357 -8.06 -28.18 -8.53
CA GLN A 357 -7.60 -27.56 -9.78
C GLN A 357 -8.17 -26.15 -9.97
N ILE A 358 -9.47 -25.93 -9.72
CA ILE A 358 -10.10 -24.60 -9.81
C ILE A 358 -9.38 -23.61 -8.90
N TYR A 359 -9.11 -23.97 -7.64
CA TYR A 359 -8.36 -23.09 -6.74
C TYR A 359 -6.93 -22.83 -7.23
N PHE A 360 -6.24 -23.87 -7.70
CA PHE A 360 -4.85 -23.74 -8.14
C PHE A 360 -4.71 -22.88 -9.41
N GLU A 361 -5.71 -22.85 -10.27
CA GLU A 361 -5.77 -21.96 -11.44
C GLU A 361 -5.70 -20.48 -11.05
N HIS A 362 -6.35 -20.08 -9.96
CA HIS A 362 -6.34 -18.70 -9.46
C HIS A 362 -5.22 -18.42 -8.44
N CYS A 363 -4.90 -19.42 -7.62
CA CYS A 363 -4.02 -19.28 -6.45
C CYS A 363 -2.54 -19.54 -6.77
N TYR A 364 -2.23 -20.54 -7.62
CA TYR A 364 -0.88 -20.96 -7.96
C TYR A 364 -0.75 -21.38 -9.43
N PRO A 365 -1.06 -20.49 -10.39
CA PRO A 365 -1.13 -20.86 -11.79
C PRO A 365 0.21 -21.28 -12.37
N THR A 366 0.13 -22.12 -13.40
CA THR A 366 1.24 -22.51 -14.26
C THR A 366 1.65 -21.37 -15.19
N ILE A 367 2.86 -21.42 -15.76
CA ILE A 367 3.34 -20.42 -16.73
C ILE A 367 2.36 -20.27 -17.91
N PRO A 368 1.85 -21.34 -18.55
CA PRO A 368 0.87 -21.21 -19.63
C PRO A 368 -0.41 -20.47 -19.21
N GLN A 369 -0.92 -20.73 -18.01
CA GLN A 369 -2.10 -20.03 -17.48
C GLN A 369 -1.82 -18.54 -17.24
N ILE A 370 -0.65 -18.20 -16.68
CA ILE A 370 -0.23 -16.80 -16.50
C ILE A 370 -0.12 -16.08 -17.85
N VAL A 371 0.51 -16.71 -18.84
CA VAL A 371 0.68 -16.15 -20.19
C VAL A 371 -0.68 -15.92 -20.85
N ALA A 372 -1.56 -16.93 -20.82
CA ALA A 372 -2.91 -16.82 -21.36
C ALA A 372 -3.67 -15.65 -20.71
N ARG A 373 -3.55 -15.51 -19.39
CA ARG A 373 -4.22 -14.46 -18.64
C ARG A 373 -3.71 -13.06 -18.98
N VAL A 374 -2.39 -12.89 -19.07
CA VAL A 374 -1.77 -11.61 -19.48
C VAL A 374 -2.21 -11.22 -20.89
N THR A 375 -2.20 -12.17 -21.82
CA THR A 375 -2.66 -11.97 -23.20
C THR A 375 -4.13 -11.55 -23.26
N GLU A 376 -5.00 -12.26 -22.53
CA GLU A 376 -6.43 -11.97 -22.48
C GLU A 376 -6.70 -10.55 -21.97
N VAL A 377 -6.11 -10.19 -20.83
CA VAL A 377 -6.27 -8.87 -20.22
C VAL A 377 -5.77 -7.77 -21.15
N ARG A 378 -4.61 -7.95 -21.81
CA ARG A 378 -4.08 -6.97 -22.77
C ARG A 378 -5.07 -6.73 -23.92
N ARG A 379 -5.59 -7.80 -24.52
CA ARG A 379 -6.56 -7.72 -25.64
C ARG A 379 -7.86 -7.06 -25.22
N ASP A 380 -8.39 -7.45 -24.07
CA ASP A 380 -9.64 -6.91 -23.53
C ASP A 380 -9.55 -5.39 -23.31
N LEU A 381 -8.45 -4.91 -22.72
CA LEU A 381 -8.21 -3.47 -22.53
C LEU A 381 -8.07 -2.72 -23.85
N GLU A 382 -7.33 -3.28 -24.81
CA GLU A 382 -7.17 -2.69 -26.15
C GLU A 382 -8.50 -2.58 -26.91
N GLN A 383 -9.29 -3.66 -26.91
CA GLN A 383 -10.60 -3.73 -27.57
C GLN A 383 -11.59 -2.74 -26.96
N ASN A 384 -11.60 -2.63 -25.63
CA ASN A 384 -12.50 -1.74 -24.89
C ASN A 384 -11.95 -0.32 -24.71
N LYS A 385 -10.76 -0.01 -25.27
CA LYS A 385 -10.09 1.30 -25.18
C LYS A 385 -9.93 1.79 -23.74
N VAL A 386 -9.52 0.89 -22.84
CA VAL A 386 -9.29 1.18 -21.43
C VAL A 386 -7.80 1.44 -21.17
N GLY A 387 -7.47 2.66 -20.76
CA GLY A 387 -6.09 3.09 -20.55
C GLY A 387 -5.29 3.28 -21.84
N SER A 388 -3.99 3.53 -21.70
CA SER A 388 -3.07 3.63 -22.84
C SER A 388 -2.52 2.26 -23.25
N SER A 389 -1.82 2.17 -24.39
CA SER A 389 -1.15 0.92 -24.77
C SER A 389 -0.16 0.48 -23.70
N LEU A 390 -0.26 -0.79 -23.29
CA LEU A 390 0.73 -1.39 -22.40
C LEU A 390 2.08 -1.46 -23.11
N ARG A 391 3.16 -1.27 -22.37
CA ARG A 391 4.54 -1.16 -22.88
C ARG A 391 5.54 -1.94 -22.05
N LYS A 392 5.33 -1.99 -20.73
CA LYS A 392 6.19 -2.72 -19.79
C LYS A 392 5.38 -3.66 -18.92
N LEU A 393 6.02 -4.75 -18.51
CA LEU A 393 5.46 -5.74 -17.61
C LEU A 393 6.39 -5.90 -16.39
N TYR A 394 5.83 -5.76 -15.18
CA TYR A 394 6.54 -6.00 -13.94
C TYR A 394 5.89 -7.15 -13.15
N VAL A 395 6.70 -8.14 -12.76
CA VAL A 395 6.26 -9.31 -11.99
C VAL A 395 6.66 -9.16 -10.52
N MET A 396 5.68 -8.86 -9.67
CA MET A 396 5.84 -8.92 -8.22
C MET A 396 5.81 -10.37 -7.76
N THR A 397 6.87 -10.89 -7.15
CA THR A 397 6.93 -12.32 -6.81
C THR A 397 8.03 -12.70 -5.83
N ASN A 398 7.78 -13.77 -5.07
CA ASN A 398 8.77 -14.48 -4.26
C ASN A 398 9.39 -15.69 -5.00
N GLY A 399 9.10 -15.88 -6.28
CA GLY A 399 9.60 -17.00 -7.10
C GLY A 399 11.13 -17.08 -7.25
N GLU A 400 11.58 -18.27 -7.65
CA GLU A 400 12.99 -18.56 -7.94
C GLU A 400 13.43 -17.97 -9.28
N ARG A 401 14.71 -17.59 -9.40
CA ARG A 401 15.24 -16.89 -10.58
C ARG A 401 15.10 -17.68 -11.87
N SER A 402 15.33 -19.00 -11.84
CA SER A 402 15.21 -19.88 -13.02
C SER A 402 13.77 -19.92 -13.53
N TRP A 403 12.81 -20.17 -12.65
CA TRP A 403 11.38 -20.17 -12.99
C TRP A 403 10.92 -18.81 -13.55
N LEU A 404 11.44 -17.70 -12.98
CA LEU A 404 11.15 -16.36 -13.48
C LEU A 404 11.72 -16.12 -14.86
N GLN A 405 12.89 -16.66 -15.18
CA GLN A 405 13.44 -16.56 -16.53
C GLN A 405 12.55 -17.30 -17.53
N GLU A 406 12.10 -18.51 -17.21
CA GLU A 406 11.15 -19.26 -18.05
C GLU A 406 9.85 -18.48 -18.28
N LEU A 407 9.31 -17.85 -17.23
CA LEU A 407 8.12 -17.01 -17.33
C LEU A 407 8.35 -15.79 -18.25
N LYS A 408 9.46 -15.08 -18.07
CA LYS A 408 9.82 -13.92 -18.90
C LYS A 408 9.90 -14.32 -20.38
N ASP A 409 10.57 -15.43 -20.67
CA ASP A 409 10.72 -15.92 -22.04
C ASP A 409 9.36 -16.33 -22.63
N ALA A 410 8.49 -16.97 -21.85
CA ALA A 410 7.15 -17.37 -22.29
C ALA A 410 6.24 -16.17 -22.59
N LEU A 411 6.23 -15.16 -21.71
CA LEU A 411 5.50 -13.91 -21.91
C LEU A 411 5.97 -13.16 -23.15
N ASN A 412 7.29 -13.12 -23.37
CA ASN A 412 7.87 -12.46 -24.53
C ASN A 412 7.53 -13.18 -25.84
N ARG A 413 7.64 -14.51 -25.87
CA ARG A 413 7.26 -15.30 -27.06
C ARG A 413 5.79 -15.10 -27.44
N ALA A 414 4.88 -15.23 -26.46
CA ALA A 414 3.44 -15.06 -26.72
C ALA A 414 3.09 -13.65 -27.20
N ALA A 415 3.76 -12.62 -26.67
CA ALA A 415 3.62 -11.25 -27.16
C ALA A 415 4.03 -11.12 -28.64
N LEU A 416 5.21 -11.63 -28.99
CA LEU A 416 5.75 -11.55 -30.36
C LEU A 416 4.88 -12.30 -31.37
N GLU A 417 4.33 -13.46 -30.98
CA GLU A 417 3.37 -14.22 -31.80
C GLU A 417 2.09 -13.42 -32.12
N GLU A 418 1.74 -12.45 -31.28
CA GLU A 418 0.61 -11.53 -31.48
C GLU A 418 1.00 -10.20 -32.15
N GLY A 419 2.25 -10.09 -32.61
CA GLY A 419 2.76 -8.85 -33.21
C GLY A 419 2.95 -7.72 -32.20
N PHE A 420 3.08 -8.04 -30.91
CA PHE A 420 3.33 -7.09 -29.84
C PHE A 420 4.74 -7.31 -29.25
N ASP A 421 5.45 -6.23 -28.93
CA ASP A 421 6.79 -6.30 -28.36
C ASP A 421 6.83 -5.52 -27.05
N TRP A 422 7.24 -6.17 -25.96
CA TRP A 422 7.39 -5.52 -24.66
C TRP A 422 8.67 -4.70 -24.67
N GLU A 423 8.60 -3.43 -24.24
CA GLU A 423 9.81 -2.62 -24.03
C GLU A 423 10.67 -3.15 -22.86
N GLY A 424 10.06 -3.94 -21.97
CA GLY A 424 10.75 -4.62 -20.91
C GLY A 424 9.83 -5.47 -20.05
N ILE A 425 10.31 -6.67 -19.71
CA ILE A 425 9.72 -7.56 -18.70
C ILE A 425 10.71 -7.64 -17.54
N SER A 426 10.31 -7.19 -16.36
CA SER A 426 11.13 -7.16 -15.15
C SER A 426 10.42 -7.82 -13.97
N THR A 427 11.15 -8.17 -12.92
CA THR A 427 10.63 -8.88 -11.75
C THR A 427 11.18 -8.31 -10.44
N SER A 428 10.59 -8.64 -9.29
CA SER A 428 11.13 -8.29 -7.97
C SER A 428 12.58 -8.77 -7.75
N ARG A 429 13.10 -9.69 -8.57
CA ARG A 429 14.49 -10.19 -8.51
C ARG A 429 15.48 -9.38 -9.35
N ASP A 430 14.98 -8.48 -10.21
CA ASP A 430 15.77 -7.59 -11.07
C ASP A 430 16.05 -6.23 -10.40
N ILE A 431 15.27 -5.90 -9.37
CA ILE A 431 15.37 -4.62 -8.64
C ILE A 431 16.67 -4.54 -7.84
N VAL A 432 17.36 -3.40 -7.95
CA VAL A 432 18.57 -3.08 -7.20
C VAL A 432 18.17 -2.39 -5.91
N LEU A 433 18.50 -2.99 -4.77
CA LEU A 433 18.09 -2.54 -3.45
C LEU A 433 19.30 -2.33 -2.55
N THR A 434 19.26 -1.31 -1.70
CA THR A 434 20.19 -1.21 -0.57
C THR A 434 19.90 -2.29 0.47
N LYS A 435 20.81 -2.43 1.44
CA LYS A 435 20.64 -3.37 2.55
C LYS A 435 19.36 -3.08 3.36
N GLU A 436 19.06 -1.81 3.58
CA GLU A 436 17.84 -1.32 4.24
C GLU A 436 16.59 -1.62 3.41
N GLN A 437 16.63 -1.34 2.11
CA GLN A 437 15.46 -1.55 1.25
C GLN A 437 15.12 -3.03 1.07
N LYS A 438 16.11 -3.93 1.14
CA LYS A 438 15.94 -5.37 0.90
C LYS A 438 14.88 -6.04 1.78
N TYR A 439 14.81 -5.69 3.06
CA TYR A 439 13.89 -6.33 4.01
C TYR A 439 12.50 -5.69 4.04
N VAL A 440 12.32 -4.61 3.29
CA VAL A 440 11.04 -3.89 3.14
C VAL A 440 10.58 -3.83 1.68
N ALA A 441 11.20 -4.61 0.79
CA ALA A 441 10.99 -4.55 -0.66
C ALA A 441 9.54 -4.85 -1.09
N GLN A 442 8.79 -5.61 -0.29
CA GLN A 442 7.36 -5.85 -0.51
C GLN A 442 6.52 -4.57 -0.52
N ALA A 443 6.95 -3.53 0.20
CA ALA A 443 6.31 -2.22 0.17
C ALA A 443 6.57 -1.50 -1.16
N LEU A 444 7.77 -1.65 -1.75
CA LEU A 444 8.05 -1.16 -3.11
C LEU A 444 7.18 -1.87 -4.15
N ASP A 445 7.07 -3.19 -4.07
CA ASP A 445 6.20 -3.96 -4.96
C ASP A 445 4.76 -3.44 -4.90
N MET A 446 4.23 -3.26 -3.69
CA MET A 446 2.87 -2.75 -3.48
C MET A 446 2.70 -1.30 -3.95
N TYR A 447 3.70 -0.42 -3.76
CA TYR A 447 3.71 0.94 -4.28
C TYR A 447 3.60 0.98 -5.81
N VAL A 448 4.36 0.12 -6.49
CA VAL A 448 4.32 0.00 -7.96
C VAL A 448 2.96 -0.53 -8.42
N ALA A 449 2.44 -1.58 -7.78
CA ALA A 449 1.11 -2.14 -8.08
C ALA A 449 -0.04 -1.13 -7.90
N GLN A 450 -0.01 -0.37 -6.82
CA GLN A 450 -1.01 0.69 -6.55
C GLN A 450 -1.06 1.71 -7.70
N ARG A 451 0.10 2.03 -8.29
CA ARG A 451 0.23 3.09 -9.30
C ARG A 451 0.21 2.60 -10.74
N ALA A 452 0.44 1.31 -10.99
CA ALA A 452 0.43 0.74 -12.33
C ALA A 452 -0.85 1.09 -13.10
N GLN A 453 -0.76 1.20 -14.43
CA GLN A 453 -1.96 1.34 -15.25
C GLN A 453 -2.90 0.16 -15.00
N VAL A 454 -2.37 -1.06 -15.03
CA VAL A 454 -3.13 -2.31 -14.86
C VAL A 454 -2.44 -3.21 -13.85
N ILE A 455 -3.22 -3.87 -13.01
CA ILE A 455 -2.75 -4.96 -12.14
C ILE A 455 -3.50 -6.27 -12.46
N ILE A 456 -2.77 -7.38 -12.57
CA ILE A 456 -3.32 -8.75 -12.48
C ILE A 456 -2.83 -9.33 -11.14
N GLY A 457 -3.68 -9.30 -10.14
CA GLY A 457 -3.37 -9.70 -8.79
C GLY A 457 -3.65 -11.18 -8.49
N ASN A 458 -3.06 -11.70 -7.43
CA ASN A 458 -3.51 -12.96 -6.83
C ASN A 458 -4.70 -12.65 -5.90
N GLY A 459 -5.90 -13.09 -6.27
CA GLY A 459 -7.14 -12.74 -5.56
C GLY A 459 -7.19 -13.17 -4.09
N PHE A 460 -6.41 -14.18 -3.69
CA PHE A 460 -6.31 -14.66 -2.31
C PHE A 460 -5.28 -13.89 -1.47
N SER A 461 -4.43 -13.07 -2.10
CA SER A 461 -3.34 -12.39 -1.40
C SER A 461 -3.78 -11.08 -0.77
N SER A 462 -3.48 -10.90 0.52
CA SER A 462 -3.61 -9.62 1.23
C SER A 462 -2.70 -8.52 0.68
N LEU A 463 -1.53 -8.85 0.11
CA LEU A 463 -0.66 -7.85 -0.53
C LEU A 463 -1.35 -7.26 -1.78
N THR A 464 -1.99 -8.11 -2.59
CA THR A 464 -2.84 -7.65 -3.70
C THR A 464 -4.02 -6.85 -3.16
N SER A 465 -4.70 -7.36 -2.13
CA SER A 465 -5.86 -6.70 -1.52
C SER A 465 -5.57 -5.28 -1.06
N ASN A 466 -4.42 -5.04 -0.43
CA ASN A 466 -4.01 -3.70 -0.02
C ASN A 466 -3.69 -2.79 -1.21
N ALA A 467 -2.99 -3.30 -2.23
CA ALA A 467 -2.76 -2.53 -3.46
C ALA A 467 -4.08 -2.14 -4.13
N VAL A 468 -5.02 -3.08 -4.22
CA VAL A 468 -6.35 -2.88 -4.80
C VAL A 468 -7.17 -1.88 -3.99
N MET A 469 -7.20 -2.01 -2.66
CA MET A 469 -7.86 -1.05 -1.77
C MET A 469 -7.35 0.39 -2.05
N LEU A 470 -6.04 0.57 -2.15
CA LEU A 470 -5.45 1.88 -2.46
C LEU A 470 -5.79 2.33 -3.90
N ARG A 471 -5.82 1.43 -4.89
CA ARG A 471 -6.26 1.78 -6.26
C ARG A 471 -7.69 2.31 -6.28
N VAL A 472 -8.60 1.67 -5.55
CA VAL A 472 -10.00 2.11 -5.46
C VAL A 472 -10.08 3.45 -4.73
N ALA A 473 -9.33 3.65 -3.64
CA ALA A 473 -9.25 4.95 -2.94
C ALA A 473 -8.79 6.09 -3.86
N HIS A 474 -7.88 5.80 -4.79
CA HIS A 474 -7.39 6.75 -5.79
C HIS A 474 -8.24 6.82 -7.06
N GLY A 475 -9.43 6.22 -7.08
CA GLY A 475 -10.38 6.32 -8.19
C GLY A 475 -9.88 5.68 -9.49
N ARG A 476 -9.04 4.63 -9.41
CA ARG A 476 -8.62 3.87 -10.59
C ARG A 476 -9.81 3.14 -11.22
N ASP A 477 -9.84 3.11 -12.54
CA ASP A 477 -10.88 2.40 -13.30
C ASP A 477 -10.92 0.92 -12.87
N PRO A 478 -12.07 0.41 -12.37
CA PRO A 478 -12.20 -0.98 -11.91
C PRO A 478 -11.78 -2.02 -12.94
N ARG A 479 -11.92 -1.73 -14.25
CA ARG A 479 -11.52 -2.63 -15.34
C ARG A 479 -10.02 -2.84 -15.44
N THR A 480 -9.22 -1.97 -14.81
CA THR A 480 -7.76 -2.09 -14.74
C THR A 480 -7.27 -2.89 -13.53
N THR A 481 -8.18 -3.38 -12.70
CA THR A 481 -7.90 -4.29 -11.59
C THR A 481 -8.43 -5.66 -11.96
N ARG A 482 -7.49 -6.57 -12.26
CA ARG A 482 -7.77 -7.94 -12.71
C ARG A 482 -7.19 -8.95 -11.74
N PHE A 483 -7.66 -10.20 -11.81
CA PHE A 483 -7.14 -11.31 -11.01
C PHE A 483 -6.69 -12.49 -11.87
N LEU A 484 -5.72 -13.25 -11.36
CA LEU A 484 -5.28 -14.54 -11.91
C LEU A 484 -6.41 -15.56 -11.93
#